data_AF-M6GZF7-F1
#
_entry.id   AF-M6GZF7-F1
#
_cell.length_a   1.000
_cell.length_b   1.000
_cell.length_c   1.000
_cell.angle_alpha   90.00
_cell.angle_beta   90.00
_cell.angle_gamma   90.00
#
_symmetry.space_group_name_H-M   'P 1'
#
loop_
_entity.id
_entity.type
_entity.pdbx_description
1 polymer ?
#
loop_
_entity_poly.entity_id
_entity_poly.type
_entity_poly.pdbx_seq_one_letter_code
_entity_poly.pdbx_strand_id
1 'polypeptide(L)'
;MYLAGLIADEKEIQKKDLQFWVKNSTSPMISECTVAWIAAESKYGLELAREWIESEKESISSSGWSTFSSLLSILPNDQIDSKEISKLLKRVESKIHKSQNRVKYCMNGFVIAVGGFYYPLSKEALEIAQKIGKVEVMMGKTACKVPNASEYILKMENMGKIGNKKKTARC
;
A
#
# COMPACT_ATOMS: atom_id res chain seq x y z
N MET A 1 14.36 14.01 1.33
CA MET A 1 12.96 13.77 0.92
C MET A 1 12.05 13.33 2.06
N TYR A 2 12.49 12.51 3.03
CA TYR A 2 11.61 12.08 4.12
C TYR A 2 10.98 13.24 4.92
N LEU A 3 11.81 14.17 5.43
CA LEU A 3 11.32 15.37 6.12
C LEU A 3 10.46 16.27 5.21
N ALA A 4 10.84 16.38 3.93
CA ALA A 4 10.07 17.15 2.95
C ALA A 4 8.64 16.63 2.81
N GLY A 5 8.42 15.31 2.92
CA GLY A 5 7.07 14.75 2.90
C GLY A 5 6.29 14.85 4.20
N LEU A 6 6.95 15.11 5.33
CA LEU A 6 6.26 15.42 6.58
C LEU A 6 5.73 16.87 6.58
N ILE A 7 6.46 17.79 5.94
CA ILE A 7 6.12 19.23 5.89
C ILE A 7 5.43 19.68 4.60
N ALA A 8 5.34 18.82 3.59
CA ALA A 8 4.66 19.15 2.34
C ALA A 8 3.16 19.35 2.58
N ASP A 9 2.60 20.40 1.98
CA ASP A 9 1.17 20.62 1.95
C ASP A 9 0.53 19.76 0.83
N GLU A 10 -0.19 18.72 1.23
CA GLU A 10 -0.90 17.81 0.32
C GLU A 10 -2.00 18.48 -0.51
N LYS A 11 -2.49 19.66 -0.07
CA LYS A 11 -3.56 20.38 -0.75
C LYS A 11 -3.02 21.22 -1.90
N GLU A 12 -1.81 21.74 -1.74
CA GLU A 12 -1.13 22.58 -2.72
C GLU A 12 -0.19 21.80 -3.66
N ILE A 13 0.19 20.56 -3.31
CA ILE A 13 1.07 19.75 -4.16
C ILE A 13 0.43 19.46 -5.52
N GLN A 14 1.18 19.64 -6.60
CA GLN A 14 0.69 19.38 -7.95
C GLN A 14 1.00 17.94 -8.38
N LYS A 15 0.19 17.39 -9.29
CA LYS A 15 0.42 16.05 -9.87
C LYS A 15 1.85 15.90 -10.42
N LYS A 16 2.36 16.96 -11.07
CA LYS A 16 3.72 16.97 -11.65
C LYS A 16 4.81 16.81 -10.59
N ASP A 17 4.59 17.32 -9.38
CA ASP A 17 5.54 17.24 -8.28
C ASP A 17 5.58 15.81 -7.75
N LEU A 18 4.41 15.19 -7.51
CA LEU A 18 4.31 13.78 -7.12
C LEU A 18 4.95 12.85 -8.17
N GLN A 19 4.73 13.14 -9.46
CA GLN A 19 5.38 12.43 -10.56
C GLN A 19 6.91 12.64 -10.60
N PHE A 20 7.38 13.84 -10.29
CA PHE A 20 8.81 14.09 -10.15
C PHE A 20 9.39 13.31 -8.97
N TRP A 21 8.70 13.30 -7.82
CA TRP A 21 9.16 12.64 -6.61
C TRP A 21 9.22 11.12 -6.76
N VAL A 22 8.18 10.51 -7.35
CA VAL A 22 8.14 9.05 -7.57
C VAL A 22 9.23 8.59 -8.56
N LYS A 23 9.57 9.43 -9.55
CA LYS A 23 10.63 9.13 -10.52
C LYS A 23 12.03 9.20 -9.90
N ASN A 24 12.22 10.13 -8.96
CA ASN A 24 13.49 10.44 -8.30
C ASN A 24 13.64 9.81 -6.90
N SER A 25 12.73 8.93 -6.49
CA SER A 25 12.85 8.21 -5.22
C SER A 25 14.04 7.24 -5.27
N THR A 26 15.10 7.53 -4.52
CA THR A 26 16.34 6.74 -4.51
C THR A 26 16.34 5.60 -3.50
N SER A 27 15.30 5.48 -2.67
CA SER A 27 15.21 4.50 -1.59
C SER A 27 13.78 3.99 -1.42
N PRO A 28 13.59 2.70 -1.07
CA PRO A 28 12.30 2.13 -0.69
C PRO A 28 11.54 2.97 0.34
N MET A 29 12.22 3.52 1.34
CA MET A 29 11.58 4.36 2.38
C MET A 29 10.98 5.64 1.80
N ILE A 30 11.59 6.20 0.75
CA ILE A 30 11.08 7.42 0.11
C ILE A 30 9.90 7.06 -0.80
N SER A 31 10.03 6.03 -1.63
CA SER A 31 8.96 5.60 -2.55
C SER A 31 7.73 5.09 -1.81
N GLU A 32 7.94 4.20 -0.83
CA GLU A 32 6.87 3.42 -0.21
C GLU A 32 6.25 4.10 1.02
N CYS A 33 6.90 5.14 1.56
CA CYS A 33 6.37 5.91 2.68
C CYS A 33 6.15 7.36 2.25
N THR A 34 7.22 8.15 2.09
CA THR A 34 7.11 9.60 1.85
C THR A 34 6.23 9.95 0.65
N VAL A 35 6.55 9.40 -0.53
CA VAL A 35 5.81 9.70 -1.77
C VAL A 35 4.40 9.11 -1.70
N ALA A 36 4.27 7.86 -1.24
CA ALA A 36 2.98 7.18 -1.12
C ALA A 36 2.01 7.88 -0.16
N TRP A 37 2.48 8.37 0.99
CA TRP A 37 1.65 9.05 1.98
C TRP A 37 1.11 10.38 1.46
N ILE A 38 1.98 11.21 0.89
CA ILE A 38 1.54 12.51 0.35
C ILE A 38 0.62 12.29 -0.85
N ALA A 39 0.93 11.33 -1.72
CA ALA A 39 0.06 10.99 -2.83
C ALA A 39 -1.33 10.60 -2.32
N ALA A 40 -1.41 9.73 -1.31
CA ALA A 40 -2.67 9.27 -0.73
C ALA A 40 -3.50 10.39 -0.08
N GLU A 41 -2.84 11.36 0.56
CA GLU A 41 -3.51 12.50 1.19
C GLU A 41 -3.84 13.63 0.20
N SER A 42 -3.27 13.60 -1.00
CA SER A 42 -3.59 14.55 -2.07
C SER A 42 -4.86 14.14 -2.84
N LYS A 43 -5.46 15.10 -3.55
CA LYS A 43 -6.58 14.84 -4.48
C LYS A 43 -6.25 13.90 -5.65
N TYR A 44 -4.96 13.60 -5.87
CA TYR A 44 -4.50 12.74 -6.96
C TYR A 44 -4.28 11.28 -6.54
N GLY A 45 -4.50 10.93 -5.27
CA GLY A 45 -4.09 9.64 -4.70
C GLY A 45 -4.58 8.42 -5.46
N LEU A 46 -5.89 8.32 -5.73
CA LEU A 46 -6.46 7.17 -6.46
C LEU A 46 -5.95 7.10 -7.91
N GLU A 47 -5.88 8.25 -8.59
CA GLU A 47 -5.40 8.35 -9.97
C GLU A 47 -3.95 7.88 -10.08
N LEU A 48 -3.07 8.41 -9.22
CA LEU A 48 -1.66 8.07 -9.20
C LEU A 48 -1.41 6.65 -8.73
N ALA A 49 -2.16 6.15 -7.75
CA ALA A 49 -2.04 4.77 -7.31
C ALA A 49 -2.30 3.80 -8.47
N ARG A 50 -3.38 4.02 -9.24
CA ARG A 50 -3.72 3.24 -10.44
C ARG A 50 -2.64 3.33 -11.51
N GLU A 51 -2.16 4.54 -11.79
CA GLU A 51 -1.10 4.76 -12.79
C GLU A 51 0.19 4.03 -12.39
N TRP A 52 0.60 4.14 -11.13
CA TRP A 52 1.89 3.66 -10.65
C TRP A 52 1.97 2.14 -10.56
N ILE A 53 0.89 1.43 -10.16
CA ILE A 53 0.92 -0.04 -10.08
C ILE A 53 1.13 -0.74 -11.43
N GLU A 54 0.90 -0.04 -12.55
CA GLU A 54 1.15 -0.55 -13.90
C GLU A 54 2.57 -0.30 -14.41
N SER A 55 3.37 0.52 -13.70
CA SER A 55 4.75 0.81 -14.10
C SER A 55 5.64 -0.44 -13.99
N GLU A 56 6.48 -0.66 -15.00
CA GLU A 56 7.52 -1.70 -14.98
C GLU A 56 8.67 -1.36 -14.02
N LYS A 57 8.91 -0.07 -13.75
CA LYS A 57 9.94 0.37 -12.79
C LYS A 57 9.52 0.01 -11.36
N GLU A 58 10.33 -0.82 -10.69
CA GLU A 58 10.06 -1.37 -9.35
C GLU A 58 9.60 -0.30 -8.35
N SER A 59 10.37 0.78 -8.21
CA SER A 59 10.13 1.82 -7.22
C SER A 59 8.80 2.52 -7.41
N ILE A 60 8.38 2.74 -8.67
CA ILE A 60 7.10 3.38 -9.00
C ILE A 60 5.97 2.41 -8.69
N SER A 61 6.07 1.15 -9.14
CA SER A 61 5.05 0.12 -8.84
C SER A 61 4.86 -0.07 -7.34
N SER A 62 5.95 -0.19 -6.58
CA SER A 62 5.93 -0.23 -5.11
C SER A 62 5.25 0.99 -4.50
N SER A 63 5.53 2.21 -5.00
CA SER A 63 4.87 3.43 -4.54
C SER A 63 3.35 3.36 -4.77
N GLY A 64 2.90 2.84 -5.92
CA GLY A 64 1.48 2.66 -6.24
C GLY A 64 0.77 1.75 -5.23
N TRP A 65 1.34 0.57 -4.93
CA TRP A 65 0.78 -0.36 -3.95
C TRP A 65 0.76 0.22 -2.52
N SER A 66 1.80 0.95 -2.14
CA SER A 66 1.84 1.65 -0.85
C SER A 66 0.84 2.82 -0.79
N THR A 67 0.60 3.49 -1.91
CA THR A 67 -0.40 4.57 -2.01
C THR A 67 -1.80 3.99 -1.82
N PHE A 68 -2.13 2.86 -2.48
CA PHE A 68 -3.39 2.14 -2.23
C PHE A 68 -3.54 1.73 -0.76
N SER A 69 -2.49 1.17 -0.15
CA SER A 69 -2.51 0.78 1.26
C SER A 69 -2.80 1.97 2.18
N SER A 70 -2.22 3.13 1.86
CA SER A 70 -2.41 4.38 2.59
C SER A 70 -3.82 4.92 2.42
N LEU A 71 -4.34 4.97 1.19
CA LEU A 71 -5.71 5.35 0.87
C LEU A 71 -6.73 4.50 1.61
N LEU A 72 -6.55 3.17 1.65
CA LEU A 72 -7.42 2.26 2.40
C LEU A 72 -7.47 2.60 3.90
N SER A 73 -6.37 3.12 4.46
CA SER A 73 -6.28 3.46 5.87
C SER A 73 -6.95 4.78 6.23
N ILE A 74 -7.06 5.74 5.30
CA ILE A 74 -7.58 7.10 5.58
C ILE A 74 -8.93 7.39 4.94
N LEU A 75 -9.23 6.79 3.78
CA LEU A 75 -10.47 7.09 3.07
C LEU A 75 -11.66 6.41 3.75
N PRO A 76 -12.79 7.13 3.87
CA PRO A 76 -14.09 6.55 4.16
C PRO A 76 -14.42 5.39 3.19
N ASN A 77 -15.17 4.39 3.68
CA ASN A 77 -15.46 3.18 2.89
C ASN A 77 -16.32 3.43 1.65
N ASP A 78 -17.15 4.47 1.66
CA ASP A 78 -18.00 4.91 0.55
C ASP A 78 -17.21 5.56 -0.61
N GLN A 79 -15.97 5.99 -0.35
CA GLN A 79 -15.05 6.51 -1.37
C GLN A 79 -14.17 5.44 -2.00
N ILE A 80 -14.29 4.18 -1.56
CA ILE A 80 -13.50 3.04 -2.03
C ILE A 80 -14.36 2.16 -2.94
N ASP A 81 -13.93 1.96 -4.18
CA ASP A 81 -14.57 1.01 -5.09
C ASP A 81 -14.23 -0.43 -4.69
N SER A 82 -15.17 -1.11 -4.03
CA SER A 82 -15.02 -2.50 -3.62
C SER A 82 -14.70 -3.45 -4.78
N LYS A 83 -15.22 -3.19 -6.00
CA LYS A 83 -14.95 -4.05 -7.16
C LYS A 83 -13.51 -3.88 -7.63
N GLU A 84 -12.99 -2.66 -7.58
CA GLU A 84 -11.59 -2.38 -7.87
C GLU A 84 -10.67 -3.09 -6.87
N ILE A 85 -10.92 -2.93 -5.57
CA ILE A 85 -10.09 -3.54 -4.53
C ILE A 85 -10.11 -5.06 -4.61
N SER A 86 -11.26 -5.69 -4.85
CA SER A 86 -11.33 -7.16 -5.06
C SER A 86 -10.54 -7.61 -6.29
N LYS A 87 -10.61 -6.87 -7.42
CA LYS A 87 -9.78 -7.16 -8.60
C LYS A 87 -8.28 -7.05 -8.29
N LEU A 88 -7.88 -6.04 -7.53
CA LEU A 88 -6.49 -5.85 -7.12
C LEU A 88 -6.03 -6.97 -6.17
N LEU A 89 -6.86 -7.43 -5.23
CA LEU A 89 -6.54 -8.58 -4.40
C LEU A 89 -6.26 -9.84 -5.23
N LYS A 90 -7.09 -10.13 -6.24
CA LYS A 90 -6.88 -11.27 -7.16
C LYS A 90 -5.63 -11.11 -8.02
N ARG A 91 -5.29 -9.88 -8.42
CA ARG A 91 -4.01 -9.58 -9.07
C ARG A 91 -2.84 -9.89 -8.14
N VAL A 92 -2.93 -9.54 -6.87
CA VAL A 92 -1.88 -9.85 -5.88
C VAL A 92 -1.75 -11.36 -5.70
N GLU A 93 -2.86 -12.08 -5.48
CA GLU A 93 -2.89 -13.55 -5.36
C GLU A 93 -2.13 -14.25 -6.49
N SER A 94 -2.35 -13.82 -7.74
CA SER A 94 -1.76 -14.44 -8.93
C SER A 94 -0.32 -14.00 -9.25
N LYS A 95 0.09 -12.79 -8.86
CA LYS A 95 1.37 -12.19 -9.31
C LYS A 95 2.42 -12.05 -8.22
N ILE A 96 2.07 -12.03 -6.93
CA ILE A 96 2.97 -11.61 -5.86
C ILE A 96 4.29 -12.39 -5.83
N HIS A 97 4.26 -13.72 -5.96
CA HIS A 97 5.46 -14.56 -5.89
C HIS A 97 6.42 -14.37 -7.07
N LYS A 98 5.91 -13.89 -8.21
CA LYS A 98 6.68 -13.61 -9.43
C LYS A 98 7.06 -12.14 -9.59
N SER A 99 6.59 -11.28 -8.68
CA SER A 99 6.81 -9.84 -8.77
C SER A 99 8.20 -9.45 -8.28
N GLN A 100 8.62 -8.24 -8.63
CA GLN A 100 9.88 -7.65 -8.18
C GLN A 100 9.92 -7.54 -6.64
N ASN A 101 11.12 -7.61 -6.06
CA ASN A 101 11.34 -7.81 -4.63
C ASN A 101 10.55 -6.83 -3.73
N ARG A 102 10.68 -5.52 -3.97
CA ARG A 102 9.95 -4.48 -3.22
C ARG A 102 8.48 -4.44 -3.57
N VAL A 103 8.10 -4.81 -4.79
CA VAL A 103 6.69 -4.89 -5.20
C VAL A 103 5.99 -5.99 -4.40
N LYS A 104 6.61 -7.15 -4.17
CA LYS A 104 6.01 -8.20 -3.32
C LYS A 104 5.73 -7.70 -1.91
N TYR A 105 6.68 -6.94 -1.35
CA TYR A 105 6.53 -6.36 -0.01
C TYR A 105 5.32 -5.42 0.06
N CYS A 106 5.18 -4.53 -0.93
CA CYS A 106 4.08 -3.57 -0.97
C CYS A 106 2.73 -4.23 -1.29
N MET A 107 2.72 -5.24 -2.16
CA MET A 107 1.54 -6.07 -2.43
C MET A 107 1.07 -6.83 -1.17
N ASN A 108 2.00 -7.39 -0.39
CA ASN A 108 1.68 -8.02 0.90
C ASN A 108 1.10 -6.99 1.89
N GLY A 109 1.69 -5.78 1.93
CA GLY A 109 1.17 -4.64 2.70
C GLY A 109 -0.25 -4.24 2.26
N PHE A 110 -0.54 -4.26 0.96
CA PHE A 110 -1.87 -3.98 0.42
C PHE A 110 -2.90 -5.01 0.90
N VAL A 111 -2.60 -6.31 0.85
CA VAL A 111 -3.50 -7.36 1.36
C VAL A 111 -3.81 -7.14 2.85
N ILE A 112 -2.78 -6.83 3.64
CA ILE A 112 -2.96 -6.48 5.06
C ILE A 112 -3.83 -5.24 5.23
N ALA A 113 -3.61 -4.20 4.43
CA ALA A 113 -4.38 -2.96 4.50
C ALA A 113 -5.85 -3.18 4.14
N VAL A 114 -6.17 -4.00 3.14
CA VAL A 114 -7.55 -4.36 2.83
C VAL A 114 -8.17 -5.14 3.99
N GLY A 115 -7.47 -6.18 4.48
CA GLY A 115 -7.91 -7.01 5.61
C GLY A 115 -8.15 -6.23 6.89
N GLY A 116 -7.30 -5.24 7.16
CA GLY A 116 -7.30 -4.45 8.39
C GLY A 116 -8.17 -3.21 8.36
N PHE A 117 -8.24 -2.50 7.23
CA PHE A 117 -8.92 -1.20 7.15
C PHE A 117 -10.24 -1.22 6.37
N TYR A 118 -10.46 -2.20 5.50
CA TYR A 118 -11.64 -2.26 4.65
C TYR A 118 -12.52 -3.46 5.00
N TYR A 119 -13.36 -3.27 6.02
CA TYR A 119 -14.28 -4.30 6.53
C TYR A 119 -15.06 -5.07 5.44
N PRO A 120 -15.61 -4.43 4.38
CA PRO A 120 -16.37 -5.16 3.36
C PRO A 120 -15.60 -6.30 2.66
N LEU A 121 -14.27 -6.22 2.58
CA LEU A 121 -13.43 -7.24 1.94
C LEU A 121 -12.44 -7.88 2.92
N SER A 122 -12.63 -7.72 4.23
CA SER A 122 -11.68 -8.22 5.22
C SER A 122 -11.51 -9.74 5.13
N LYS A 123 -12.62 -10.45 4.99
CA LYS A 123 -12.67 -11.91 4.83
C LYS A 123 -12.01 -12.36 3.51
N GLU A 124 -12.32 -11.70 2.39
CA GLU A 124 -11.69 -12.01 1.09
C GLU A 124 -10.18 -11.80 1.15
N ALA A 125 -9.72 -10.71 1.77
CA ALA A 125 -8.31 -10.44 1.97
C ALA A 125 -7.62 -11.50 2.85
N LEU A 126 -8.29 -11.98 3.90
CA LEU A 126 -7.78 -13.06 4.74
C LEU A 126 -7.65 -14.38 3.97
N GLU A 127 -8.67 -14.77 3.22
CA GLU A 127 -8.65 -15.98 2.38
C GLU A 127 -7.51 -15.91 1.34
N ILE A 128 -7.35 -14.76 0.69
CA ILE A 128 -6.26 -14.54 -0.26
C ILE A 128 -4.90 -14.55 0.44
N ALA A 129 -4.77 -13.94 1.62
CA ALA A 129 -3.54 -13.97 2.40
C ALA A 129 -3.12 -15.42 2.76
N GLN A 130 -4.09 -16.26 3.12
CA GLN A 130 -3.84 -17.68 3.40
C GLN A 130 -3.36 -18.44 2.17
N LYS A 131 -3.96 -18.19 1.00
CA LYS A 131 -3.54 -18.81 -0.27
C LYS A 131 -2.17 -18.34 -0.75
N ILE A 132 -1.87 -17.05 -0.57
CA ILE A 132 -0.55 -16.49 -0.87
C ILE A 132 0.52 -17.15 0.01
N GLY A 133 0.23 -17.32 1.30
CA GLY A 133 1.16 -17.88 2.26
C GLY A 133 2.36 -16.98 2.51
N LYS A 134 3.51 -17.58 2.82
CA LYS A 134 4.74 -16.83 3.16
C LYS A 134 5.30 -16.12 1.93
N VAL A 135 5.49 -14.80 2.02
CA VAL A 135 6.11 -13.99 0.98
C VAL A 135 7.58 -13.75 1.31
N GLU A 136 8.47 -14.12 0.40
CA GLU A 136 9.91 -13.94 0.56
C GLU A 136 10.41 -12.68 -0.15
N VAL A 137 10.94 -11.75 0.66
CA VAL A 137 11.54 -10.48 0.23
C VAL A 137 12.96 -10.41 0.77
N MET A 138 13.91 -10.11 -0.10
CA MET A 138 15.28 -9.80 0.27
C MET A 138 15.31 -8.42 0.93
N MET A 139 15.53 -8.38 2.25
CA MET A 139 15.55 -7.14 3.05
C MET A 139 16.97 -6.60 3.27
N GLY A 140 17.93 -7.04 2.46
CA GLY A 140 19.36 -6.72 2.63
C GLY A 140 19.95 -7.35 3.89
N LYS A 141 21.04 -6.78 4.41
CA LYS A 141 21.71 -7.24 5.65
C LYS A 141 20.98 -6.75 6.91
N THR A 142 19.71 -7.11 7.05
CA THR A 142 18.87 -6.70 8.19
C THR A 142 18.16 -7.90 8.81
N ALA A 143 17.77 -7.77 10.08
CA ALA A 143 16.92 -8.75 10.76
C ALA A 143 15.42 -8.55 10.44
N CYS A 144 15.07 -7.64 9.53
CA CYS A 144 13.69 -7.30 9.22
C CYS A 144 12.97 -8.50 8.57
N LYS A 145 11.85 -8.89 9.17
CA LYS A 145 10.98 -9.95 8.65
C LYS A 145 9.83 -9.37 7.84
N VAL A 146 9.47 -10.05 6.76
CA VAL A 146 8.24 -9.76 6.03
C VAL A 146 7.07 -10.22 6.89
N PRO A 147 6.07 -9.35 7.16
CA PRO A 147 4.88 -9.74 7.91
C PRO A 147 4.13 -10.85 7.18
N ASN A 148 3.71 -11.90 7.90
CA ASN A 148 2.74 -12.84 7.38
C ASN A 148 1.37 -12.15 7.36
N ALA A 149 0.80 -11.97 6.16
CA ALA A 149 -0.43 -11.22 5.99
C ALA A 149 -1.63 -11.85 6.72
N SER A 150 -1.76 -13.18 6.70
CA SER A 150 -2.90 -13.85 7.34
C SER A 150 -2.83 -13.73 8.87
N GLU A 151 -1.65 -13.97 9.45
CA GLU A 151 -1.41 -13.79 10.88
C GLU A 151 -1.65 -12.34 11.33
N TYR A 152 -1.26 -11.36 10.50
CA TYR A 152 -1.44 -9.95 10.82
C TYR A 152 -2.93 -9.55 10.81
N ILE A 153 -3.69 -10.00 9.80
CA ILE A 153 -5.13 -9.74 9.71
C ILE A 153 -5.87 -10.40 10.87
N LEU A 154 -5.58 -11.66 11.19
CA LEU A 154 -6.16 -12.36 12.34
C LEU A 154 -5.82 -11.67 13.67
N LYS A 155 -4.61 -11.16 13.81
CA LYS A 155 -4.24 -10.37 14.99
C LYS A 155 -5.09 -9.09 15.10
N MET A 156 -5.31 -8.38 13.99
CA MET A 156 -6.18 -7.20 13.99
C MET A 156 -7.64 -7.56 14.32
N GLU A 157 -8.12 -8.69 13.82
CA GLU A 157 -9.45 -9.24 14.13
C GLU A 157 -9.59 -9.53 15.62
N ASN A 158 -8.65 -10.28 16.21
CA ASN A 158 -8.64 -10.62 17.63
C ASN A 158 -8.56 -9.39 18.55
N MET A 159 -7.97 -8.30 18.06
CA MET A 159 -7.90 -7.02 18.78
C MET A 159 -9.17 -6.16 18.59
N GLY A 160 -10.14 -6.59 17.80
CA GLY A 160 -11.34 -5.81 17.45
C GLY A 160 -11.03 -4.54 16.66
N LYS A 161 -9.95 -4.53 15.87
CA LYS A 161 -9.45 -3.33 15.16
C LYS A 161 -9.73 -3.32 13.66
N ILE A 162 -10.40 -4.34 13.11
CA ILE A 162 -10.75 -4.35 11.69
C ILE A 162 -11.71 -3.18 11.38
N GLY A 163 -11.41 -2.44 10.32
CA GLY A 163 -12.18 -1.29 9.87
C GLY A 163 -11.77 0.04 10.50
N ASN A 164 -10.85 0.05 11.48
CA ASN A 164 -10.40 1.28 12.13
C ASN A 164 -9.55 2.14 11.21
N LYS A 165 -10.11 3.26 10.74
CA LYS A 165 -9.39 4.23 9.90
C LYS A 165 -8.43 5.10 10.72
N LYS A 166 -7.36 5.53 10.06
CA LYS A 166 -6.41 6.52 10.57
C LYS A 166 -6.89 7.93 10.22
N LYS A 167 -6.39 8.92 10.96
CA LYS A 167 -6.59 10.34 10.64
C LYS A 167 -5.74 10.79 9.45
N THR A 168 -4.52 10.28 9.36
CA THR A 168 -3.52 10.60 8.34
C THR A 168 -2.81 9.33 7.88
N ALA A 169 -2.32 9.34 6.64
CA ALA A 169 -1.46 8.29 6.12
C ALA A 169 -0.04 8.45 6.67
N ARG A 170 0.37 9.70 6.91
CA ARG A 170 1.57 10.04 7.66
C ARG A 170 1.44 9.58 9.12
N CYS A 171 2.58 9.26 9.72
CA CYS A 171 2.80 8.76 11.08
C CYS A 171 1.67 9.02 12.07
#